data_AF-A0A8S2MKW2-F1
#
_entry.id   AF-A0A8S2MKW2-F1
#
_cell.length_a   1.000
_cell.length_b   1.000
_cell.length_c   1.000
_cell.angle_alpha   90.00
_cell.angle_beta   90.00
_cell.angle_gamma   90.00
#
_symmetry.space_group_name_H-M   'P 1'
#
loop_
_entity.id
_entity.type
_entity.pdbx_description
1 polymer ?
#
loop_
_entity_poly.entity_id
_entity_poly.type
_entity_poly.pdbx_seq_one_letter_code
_entity_poly.pdbx_strand_id
1 'polypeptide(L)'
;MDRSAISSILLELNLNEDCVANIYNYGSWVYGTNSPTSDRDLMIVTRSSQKQPLIFDDDFEYFHQFELHKLWNQYDVCVHTVENFEKLLEKNYLLAVECIFLPDEFKIKEEIDFRSIYREKYYNTYRLKQVAFYENLTAMNMYNQDDHSIYEKRSSRSSGSNQSNNDYLFKNLFHGFRYLDFAEQLIQTHSIHDFKRVSHIFSEMKDIRGDPTIDSNMQQVLEYITNLSTDYKTKLDVLVPTNVVKGTFEAHVTFDCSHHTEQVIEKLQKNFPPLKVVREFIVYDTHIELDKEWK
;
A
#
# COMPACT_ATOMS: atom_id res chain seq x y z
N MET A 1 -3.34 -7.63 -24.18
CA MET A 1 -3.54 -9.00 -23.67
C MET A 1 -4.62 -9.65 -24.52
N ASP A 2 -4.53 -10.94 -24.82
CA ASP A 2 -5.56 -11.63 -25.60
C ASP A 2 -6.86 -11.74 -24.77
N ARG A 3 -8.02 -11.48 -25.39
CA ARG A 3 -9.33 -11.65 -24.76
C ARG A 3 -9.54 -13.09 -24.30
N SER A 4 -9.01 -14.06 -25.06
CA SER A 4 -9.10 -15.48 -24.71
C SER A 4 -8.47 -15.78 -23.35
N ALA A 5 -7.34 -15.15 -23.03
CA ALA A 5 -6.64 -15.31 -21.77
C ALA A 5 -7.46 -14.75 -20.59
N ILE A 6 -8.13 -13.62 -20.77
CA ILE A 6 -8.99 -13.03 -19.74
C ILE A 6 -10.17 -13.95 -19.43
N SER A 7 -10.84 -14.49 -20.44
CA SER A 7 -11.95 -15.44 -20.21
C SER A 7 -11.49 -16.69 -19.44
N SER A 8 -10.30 -17.23 -19.75
CA SER A 8 -9.72 -18.34 -18.99
C SER A 8 -9.40 -17.96 -17.54
N ILE A 9 -8.86 -16.76 -17.29
CA ILE A 9 -8.57 -16.27 -15.93
C ILE A 9 -9.85 -16.14 -15.13
N LEU A 10 -10.90 -15.54 -15.70
CA LEU A 10 -12.19 -15.39 -15.02
C LEU A 10 -12.81 -16.75 -14.71
N LEU A 11 -12.72 -17.72 -15.62
CA LEU A 11 -13.20 -19.08 -15.39
C LEU A 11 -12.43 -19.77 -14.25
N GLU A 12 -11.10 -19.69 -14.24
CA GLU A 12 -10.24 -20.27 -13.20
C GLU A 12 -10.53 -19.68 -11.81
N LEU A 13 -10.83 -18.37 -11.77
CA LEU A 13 -11.22 -17.65 -10.55
C LEU A 13 -12.69 -17.81 -10.19
N ASN A 14 -13.46 -18.58 -10.97
CA ASN A 14 -14.91 -18.74 -10.82
C ASN A 14 -15.66 -17.39 -10.76
N LEU A 15 -15.22 -16.42 -11.57
CA LEU A 15 -15.81 -15.09 -11.69
C LEU A 15 -16.71 -15.03 -12.93
N ASN A 16 -17.95 -14.58 -12.74
CA ASN A 16 -18.82 -14.23 -13.85
C ASN A 16 -18.36 -12.89 -14.46
N GLU A 17 -18.13 -12.86 -15.78
CA GLU A 17 -17.73 -11.68 -16.54
C GLU A 17 -18.70 -10.50 -16.37
N ASP A 18 -20.00 -10.77 -16.25
CA ASP A 18 -21.04 -9.75 -16.03
C ASP A 18 -20.90 -9.06 -14.66
N CYS A 19 -20.26 -9.73 -13.71
CA CYS A 19 -19.98 -9.16 -12.38
C CYS A 19 -18.67 -8.38 -12.35
N VAL A 20 -17.79 -8.51 -13.33
CA VAL A 20 -16.51 -7.80 -13.38
C VAL A 20 -16.76 -6.37 -13.87
N ALA A 21 -16.46 -5.38 -13.03
CA ALA A 21 -16.56 -3.98 -13.40
C ALA A 21 -15.32 -3.53 -14.19
N ASN A 22 -14.13 -3.74 -13.61
CA ASN A 22 -12.88 -3.23 -14.17
C ASN A 22 -11.78 -4.31 -14.12
N ILE A 23 -10.87 -4.27 -15.09
CA ILE A 23 -9.66 -5.10 -15.16
C ILE A 23 -8.50 -4.21 -15.59
N TYR A 24 -7.47 -4.14 -14.76
CA TYR A 24 -6.26 -3.38 -15.01
C TYR A 24 -5.05 -4.32 -15.09
N ASN A 25 -4.16 -4.07 -16.05
CA ASN A 25 -2.86 -4.73 -16.17
C ASN A 25 -1.79 -3.75 -15.68
N TYR A 26 -1.26 -3.98 -14.48
CA TYR A 26 -0.29 -3.10 -13.84
C TYR A 26 1.11 -3.76 -13.83
N GLY A 27 2.05 -3.15 -13.12
CA GLY A 27 3.35 -3.77 -12.90
C GLY A 27 4.35 -3.59 -14.05
N SER A 28 5.31 -4.51 -14.12
CA SER A 28 6.56 -4.35 -14.88
C SER A 28 6.39 -4.03 -16.36
N TRP A 29 5.29 -4.49 -16.97
CA TRP A 29 4.97 -4.25 -18.37
C TRP A 29 4.47 -2.84 -18.66
N VAL A 30 3.79 -2.21 -17.70
CA VAL A 30 3.41 -0.80 -17.79
C VAL A 30 4.67 0.06 -17.66
N TYR A 31 5.50 -0.27 -16.68
CA TYR A 31 6.69 0.51 -16.38
C TYR A 31 7.83 0.32 -17.40
N GLY A 32 7.72 -0.67 -18.29
CA GLY A 32 8.79 -1.00 -19.24
C GLY A 32 10.04 -1.60 -18.57
N THR A 33 9.89 -2.22 -17.41
CA THR A 33 10.96 -2.94 -16.68
C THR A 33 10.82 -4.46 -16.77
N ASN A 34 9.87 -4.94 -17.59
CA ASN A 34 9.63 -6.36 -17.80
C ASN A 34 10.76 -7.03 -18.60
N SER A 35 10.84 -8.35 -18.48
CA SER A 35 11.60 -9.22 -19.39
C SER A 35 10.63 -10.10 -20.20
N PRO A 36 11.11 -10.89 -21.18
CA PRO A 36 10.28 -11.88 -21.86
C PRO A 36 9.67 -12.94 -20.94
N THR A 37 10.22 -13.11 -19.73
CA THR A 37 9.78 -14.07 -18.72
C THR A 37 8.99 -13.43 -17.58
N SER A 38 8.69 -12.13 -17.66
CA SER A 38 7.89 -11.46 -16.65
C SER A 38 6.44 -11.93 -16.71
N ASP A 39 5.91 -12.25 -15.53
CA ASP A 39 4.50 -12.38 -15.24
C ASP A 39 3.73 -11.08 -15.52
N ARG A 40 2.40 -11.18 -15.49
CA ARG A 40 1.46 -10.09 -15.67
C ARG A 40 0.70 -9.87 -14.36
N ASP A 41 0.82 -8.67 -13.82
CA ASP A 41 0.06 -8.29 -12.64
C ASP A 41 -1.33 -7.77 -13.06
N LEU A 42 -2.39 -8.37 -12.52
CA LEU A 42 -3.77 -8.02 -12.83
C LEU A 42 -4.53 -7.57 -11.58
N MET A 43 -5.25 -6.48 -11.69
CA MET A 43 -6.20 -5.99 -10.69
C MET A 43 -7.61 -6.11 -11.25
N ILE A 44 -8.43 -6.97 -10.66
CA ILE A 44 -9.83 -7.20 -11.05
C ILE A 44 -10.75 -6.61 -9.98
N VAL A 45 -11.69 -5.77 -10.40
CA VAL A 45 -12.73 -5.20 -9.53
C VAL A 45 -14.07 -5.80 -9.90
N THR A 46 -14.74 -6.44 -8.95
CA THR A 46 -16.03 -7.14 -9.12
C THR A 46 -17.15 -6.51 -8.30
N ARG A 47 -18.38 -6.60 -8.80
CA ARG A 47 -19.61 -6.25 -8.07
C ARG A 47 -20.09 -7.38 -7.15
N SER A 48 -19.48 -8.56 -7.24
CA SER A 48 -19.83 -9.70 -6.39
C SER A 48 -19.53 -9.37 -4.92
N SER A 49 -20.52 -9.55 -4.04
CA SER A 49 -20.41 -9.29 -2.60
C SER A 49 -19.81 -10.46 -1.82
N GLN A 50 -19.24 -11.47 -2.50
CA GLN A 50 -18.81 -12.72 -1.86
C GLN A 50 -17.53 -12.58 -1.02
N LYS A 51 -16.79 -11.48 -1.14
CA LYS A 51 -15.59 -11.25 -0.33
C LYS A 51 -15.91 -10.39 0.88
N GLN A 52 -15.30 -10.72 2.01
CA GLN A 52 -15.40 -9.92 3.23
C GLN A 52 -14.83 -8.50 3.00
N PRO A 53 -15.36 -7.50 3.70
CA PRO A 53 -14.79 -6.16 3.69
C PRO A 53 -13.31 -6.19 4.10
N LEU A 54 -12.48 -5.35 3.48
CA LEU A 54 -11.11 -5.12 3.95
C LEU A 54 -11.15 -4.52 5.36
N ILE A 55 -10.39 -5.13 6.27
CA ILE A 55 -10.13 -4.62 7.61
C ILE A 55 -8.68 -4.12 7.64
N PHE A 56 -8.51 -2.91 8.14
CA PHE A 56 -7.23 -2.24 8.31
C PHE A 56 -6.95 -2.23 9.82
N ASP A 57 -5.85 -2.85 10.24
CA ASP A 57 -5.46 -2.92 11.65
C ASP A 57 -4.96 -1.56 12.18
N ASP A 58 -4.37 -0.73 11.30
CA ASP A 58 -4.02 0.67 11.55
C ASP A 58 -4.16 1.50 10.26
N ASP A 59 -4.15 2.82 10.39
CA ASP A 59 -4.37 3.80 9.33
C ASP A 59 -3.30 3.74 8.23
N PHE A 60 -2.11 3.21 8.54
CA PHE A 60 -1.01 2.98 7.60
C PHE A 60 -0.67 1.50 7.42
N GLU A 61 -1.38 0.58 8.07
CA GLU A 61 -1.06 -0.84 7.92
C GLU A 61 -1.53 -1.27 6.54
N TYR A 62 -0.59 -1.28 5.59
CA TYR A 62 -0.76 -1.69 4.19
C TYR A 62 -1.10 -3.18 4.02
N PHE A 63 -1.10 -3.93 5.12
CA PHE A 63 -1.25 -5.38 5.13
C PHE A 63 -2.69 -5.74 5.43
N HIS A 64 -3.49 -5.72 4.38
CA HIS A 64 -4.74 -6.46 4.37
C HIS A 64 -4.45 -7.82 3.78
N GLN A 65 -5.19 -8.84 4.22
CA GLN A 65 -5.22 -10.11 3.51
C GLN A 65 -5.88 -9.88 2.15
N PHE A 66 -5.08 -9.53 1.14
CA PHE A 66 -5.53 -9.57 -0.25
C PHE A 66 -5.26 -10.96 -0.81
N GLU A 67 -6.25 -11.47 -1.51
CA GLU A 67 -6.16 -12.76 -2.17
C GLU A 67 -5.38 -12.58 -3.48
N LEU A 68 -4.12 -13.03 -3.47
CA LEU A 68 -3.28 -13.09 -4.66
C LEU A 68 -3.38 -14.48 -5.28
N HIS A 69 -3.91 -14.54 -6.50
CA HIS A 69 -4.00 -15.77 -7.27
C HIS A 69 -2.86 -15.84 -8.28
N LYS A 70 -1.96 -16.81 -8.11
CA LYS A 70 -0.90 -17.10 -9.08
C LYS A 70 -1.40 -18.11 -10.10
N LEU A 71 -1.60 -17.69 -11.35
CA LEU A 71 -2.17 -18.53 -12.40
C LEU A 71 -1.12 -18.85 -13.46
N TRP A 72 -0.90 -20.15 -13.67
CA TRP A 72 -0.04 -20.73 -14.72
C TRP A 72 1.39 -20.15 -14.81
N ASN A 73 1.92 -19.61 -13.70
CA ASN A 73 3.21 -18.89 -13.64
C ASN A 73 3.31 -17.70 -14.62
N GLN A 74 2.17 -17.18 -15.07
CA GLN A 74 2.10 -16.09 -16.04
C GLN A 74 1.33 -14.89 -15.50
N TYR A 75 0.47 -15.10 -14.51
CA TYR A 75 -0.41 -14.06 -13.99
C TYR A 75 -0.42 -14.06 -12.46
N ASP A 76 -0.26 -12.86 -11.91
CA ASP A 76 -0.46 -12.55 -10.51
C ASP A 76 -1.73 -11.69 -10.43
N VAL A 77 -2.83 -12.27 -9.94
CA VAL A 77 -4.16 -11.64 -10.00
C VAL A 77 -4.66 -11.28 -8.61
N CYS A 78 -4.92 -10.01 -8.39
CA CYS A 78 -5.61 -9.46 -7.22
C CYS A 78 -7.09 -9.22 -7.57
N VAL A 79 -8.01 -9.71 -6.74
CA VAL A 79 -9.45 -9.53 -6.95
C VAL A 79 -10.08 -8.81 -5.76
N HIS A 80 -10.67 -7.65 -6.02
CA HIS A 80 -11.38 -6.82 -5.04
C HIS A 80 -12.84 -6.62 -5.42
N THR A 81 -13.70 -6.44 -4.42
CA THR A 81 -15.04 -5.89 -4.66
C THR A 81 -14.95 -4.40 -4.97
N VAL A 82 -15.98 -3.81 -5.56
CA VAL A 82 -16.09 -2.34 -5.74
C VAL A 82 -15.87 -1.63 -4.40
N GLU A 83 -16.53 -2.07 -3.33
CA GLU A 83 -16.40 -1.48 -1.99
C GLU A 83 -14.95 -1.56 -1.48
N ASN A 84 -14.30 -2.70 -1.63
CA ASN A 84 -12.92 -2.88 -1.18
C ASN A 84 -11.94 -2.02 -2.00
N PHE A 85 -12.17 -1.90 -3.32
CA PHE A 85 -11.34 -1.04 -4.16
C PHE A 85 -11.52 0.44 -3.81
N GLU A 86 -12.74 0.90 -3.54
CA GLU A 86 -12.99 2.27 -3.05
C GLU A 86 -12.32 2.55 -1.71
N LYS A 87 -12.32 1.59 -0.77
CA LYS A 87 -11.57 1.72 0.50
C LYS A 87 -10.06 1.88 0.26
N LEU A 88 -9.49 1.15 -0.70
CA LEU A 88 -8.09 1.33 -1.07
C LEU A 88 -7.83 2.74 -1.63
N LEU A 89 -8.74 3.27 -2.44
CA LEU A 89 -8.66 4.63 -2.99
C LEU A 89 -8.79 5.70 -1.90
N GLU A 90 -9.73 5.53 -0.97
CA GLU A 90 -9.91 6.40 0.21
C GLU A 90 -8.60 6.49 1.01
N LYS A 91 -7.96 5.35 1.26
CA LYS A 91 -6.66 5.28 1.97
C LYS A 91 -5.48 5.78 1.13
N ASN A 92 -5.71 6.15 -0.13
CA ASN A 92 -4.70 6.53 -1.12
C ASN A 92 -3.64 5.44 -1.33
N TYR A 93 -4.07 4.18 -1.30
CA TYR A 93 -3.21 3.02 -1.53
C TYR A 93 -2.62 3.09 -2.94
N LEU A 94 -1.30 3.29 -3.04
CA LEU A 94 -0.68 3.72 -4.30
C LEU A 94 -0.83 2.70 -5.44
N LEU A 95 -0.92 1.40 -5.14
CA LEU A 95 -1.19 0.36 -6.14
C LEU A 95 -2.61 0.51 -6.75
N ALA A 96 -3.62 0.86 -5.95
CA ALA A 96 -4.97 1.09 -6.45
C ALA A 96 -5.04 2.43 -7.21
N VAL A 97 -4.36 3.46 -6.70
CA VAL A 97 -4.28 4.78 -7.34
C VAL A 97 -3.53 4.68 -8.68
N GLU A 98 -2.47 3.89 -8.81
CA GLU A 98 -1.81 3.75 -10.11
C GLU A 98 -2.71 3.09 -11.15
N CYS A 99 -3.51 2.10 -10.76
CA CYS A 99 -4.39 1.36 -11.66
C CYS A 99 -5.39 2.29 -12.38
N ILE A 100 -6.01 3.21 -11.65
CA ILE A 100 -7.00 4.15 -12.22
C ILE A 100 -6.37 5.20 -13.13
N PHE A 101 -5.06 5.44 -13.02
CA PHE A 101 -4.30 6.36 -13.86
C PHE A 101 -3.54 5.68 -15.00
N LEU A 102 -3.65 4.37 -15.16
CA LEU A 102 -3.02 3.65 -16.27
C LEU A 102 -3.42 4.24 -17.64
N PRO A 103 -2.50 4.17 -18.63
CA PRO A 103 -2.86 4.37 -20.03
C PRO A 103 -3.94 3.38 -20.48
N ASP A 104 -4.77 3.79 -21.45
CA ASP A 104 -5.95 3.03 -21.86
C ASP A 104 -5.60 1.63 -22.40
N GLU A 105 -4.43 1.45 -23.03
CA GLU A 105 -3.98 0.15 -23.52
C GLU A 105 -3.71 -0.88 -22.41
N PHE A 106 -3.61 -0.44 -21.15
CA PHE A 106 -3.44 -1.28 -19.97
C PHE A 106 -4.74 -1.45 -19.16
N LYS A 107 -5.83 -0.79 -19.59
CA LYS A 107 -7.17 -0.96 -19.04
C LYS A 107 -7.96 -1.94 -19.89
N ILE A 108 -7.95 -3.21 -19.50
CA ILE A 108 -8.59 -4.29 -20.25
C ILE A 108 -10.12 -4.15 -20.25
N LYS A 109 -10.68 -3.69 -19.12
CA LYS A 109 -12.10 -3.40 -18.93
C LYS A 109 -12.25 -2.24 -17.95
N GLU A 110 -13.11 -1.27 -18.23
CA GLU A 110 -13.40 -0.14 -17.35
C GLU A 110 -14.88 0.25 -17.47
N GLU A 111 -15.72 -0.30 -16.61
CA GLU A 111 -17.15 0.06 -16.54
C GLU A 111 -17.43 1.15 -15.48
N ILE A 112 -16.60 1.24 -14.45
CA ILE A 112 -16.70 2.26 -13.40
C ILE A 112 -15.51 3.22 -13.53
N ASP A 113 -15.79 4.52 -13.64
CA ASP A 113 -14.78 5.57 -13.65
C ASP A 113 -14.31 5.91 -12.23
N PHE A 114 -13.49 5.03 -11.67
CA PHE A 114 -12.87 5.27 -10.36
C PHE A 114 -11.92 6.47 -10.37
N ARG A 115 -11.44 6.92 -11.53
CA ARG A 115 -10.56 8.10 -11.65
C ARG A 115 -11.31 9.37 -11.25
N SER A 116 -12.52 9.55 -11.76
CA SER A 116 -13.37 10.69 -11.39
C SER A 116 -13.77 10.63 -9.91
N ILE A 117 -14.17 9.45 -9.43
CA ILE A 117 -14.53 9.25 -8.00
C ILE A 117 -13.36 9.60 -7.08
N TYR A 118 -12.16 9.12 -7.39
CA TYR A 118 -10.95 9.39 -6.60
C TYR A 118 -10.65 10.88 -6.52
N ARG A 119 -10.68 11.58 -7.65
CA ARG A 119 -10.40 13.02 -7.70
C ARG A 119 -11.41 13.84 -6.90
N GLU A 120 -12.69 13.46 -6.94
CA GLU A 120 -13.76 14.19 -6.25
C GLU A 120 -13.77 13.92 -4.74
N LYS A 121 -13.55 12.66 -4.33
CA LYS A 121 -13.81 12.23 -2.95
C LYS A 121 -12.57 11.93 -2.12
N TYR A 122 -11.53 11.40 -2.73
CA TYR A 122 -10.46 10.70 -1.99
C TYR A 122 -9.07 11.32 -2.18
N TYR A 123 -8.90 12.17 -3.19
CA TYR A 123 -7.63 12.83 -3.46
C TYR A 123 -7.20 13.73 -2.30
N ASN A 124 -6.06 13.39 -1.70
CA ASN A 124 -5.49 14.13 -0.58
C ASN A 124 -3.97 14.16 -0.70
N THR A 125 -3.41 15.35 -0.97
CA THR A 125 -1.97 15.53 -1.21
C THR A 125 -1.12 15.20 0.02
N TYR A 126 -1.58 15.54 1.21
CA TYR A 126 -0.89 15.20 2.46
C TYR A 126 -0.85 13.69 2.66
N ARG A 127 -1.99 13.01 2.48
CA ARG A 127 -2.08 11.56 2.59
C ARG A 127 -1.21 10.87 1.54
N LEU A 128 -1.23 11.31 0.29
CA LEU A 128 -0.37 10.78 -0.78
C LEU A 128 1.11 10.82 -0.40
N LYS A 129 1.57 11.96 0.15
CA LYS A 129 2.95 12.08 0.63
C LYS A 129 3.26 11.09 1.75
N GLN A 130 2.42 11.04 2.79
CA GLN A 130 2.63 10.15 3.92
C GLN A 130 2.69 8.68 3.49
N VAL A 131 1.78 8.29 2.60
CA VAL A 131 1.70 6.95 2.05
C VAL A 131 2.95 6.60 1.23
N ALA A 132 3.43 7.52 0.37
CA ALA A 132 4.65 7.28 -0.41
C ALA A 132 5.89 7.15 0.49
N PHE A 133 5.97 7.95 1.55
CA PHE A 133 7.05 7.86 2.54
C PHE A 133 7.01 6.51 3.27
N TYR A 134 5.81 6.07 3.66
CA TYR A 134 5.60 4.79 4.32
C TYR A 134 5.99 3.62 3.41
N GLU A 135 5.56 3.62 2.15
CA GLU A 135 5.90 2.55 1.20
C GLU A 135 7.41 2.46 0.95
N ASN A 136 8.05 3.62 0.76
CA ASN A 136 9.49 3.69 0.63
C ASN A 136 10.21 3.18 1.89
N LEU A 137 9.81 3.65 3.07
CA LEU A 137 10.40 3.23 4.34
C LEU A 137 10.25 1.72 4.56
N THR A 138 9.06 1.18 4.28
CA THR A 138 8.80 -0.25 4.40
C THR A 138 9.70 -1.06 3.47
N ALA A 139 9.86 -0.62 2.22
CA ALA A 139 10.78 -1.26 1.27
C ALA A 139 12.25 -1.24 1.74
N MET A 140 12.71 -0.13 2.33
CA MET A 140 14.06 -0.03 2.91
C MET A 140 14.24 -0.93 4.12
N ASN A 141 13.25 -0.96 5.02
CA ASN A 141 13.30 -1.74 6.25
C ASN A 141 13.29 -3.25 5.99
N MET A 142 12.72 -3.72 4.88
CA MET A 142 12.87 -5.12 4.48
C MET A 142 14.34 -5.53 4.31
N TYR A 143 15.25 -4.60 4.02
CA TYR A 143 16.67 -4.96 3.91
C TYR A 143 17.36 -5.08 5.27
N ASN A 144 16.87 -4.40 6.31
CA ASN A 144 17.45 -4.46 7.66
C ASN A 144 17.07 -5.80 8.31
N GLN A 145 17.96 -6.79 8.19
CA GLN A 145 17.74 -8.20 8.56
C GLN A 145 17.51 -8.46 10.06
N ASP A 146 17.67 -7.45 10.92
CA ASP A 146 17.55 -7.60 12.37
C ASP A 146 16.09 -7.63 12.87
N ASP A 147 15.10 -7.33 12.01
CA ASP A 147 13.68 -7.38 12.36
C ASP A 147 12.91 -8.44 11.55
N HIS A 148 13.07 -9.70 11.95
CA HIS A 148 12.36 -10.84 11.36
C HIS A 148 10.83 -10.74 11.45
N SER A 149 10.27 -9.85 12.31
CA SER A 149 8.83 -9.74 12.51
C SER A 149 8.08 -9.10 11.33
N ILE A 150 8.77 -8.26 10.53
CA ILE A 150 8.18 -7.60 9.35
C ILE A 150 8.08 -8.59 8.17
N TYR A 151 8.98 -9.57 8.10
CA TYR A 151 9.06 -10.52 6.99
C TYR A 151 7.95 -11.58 6.98
N GLU A 152 7.57 -12.10 8.15
CA GLU A 152 6.56 -13.16 8.24
C GLU A 152 5.18 -12.69 7.76
N LYS A 153 4.84 -11.40 7.92
CA LYS A 153 3.58 -10.83 7.40
C LYS A 153 3.54 -10.72 5.87
N ARG A 154 4.69 -10.60 5.19
CA ARG A 154 4.79 -10.48 3.71
C ARG A 154 4.97 -11.82 2.99
N SER A 155 5.44 -12.86 3.68
CA SER A 155 5.85 -14.14 3.06
C SER A 155 4.72 -15.15 2.83
N SER A 156 3.46 -14.81 3.12
CA SER A 156 2.30 -15.60 2.66
C SER A 156 2.24 -15.76 1.13
N ARG A 157 3.06 -14.98 0.39
CA ARG A 157 3.45 -15.22 -1.01
C ARG A 157 4.33 -16.48 -1.14
N SER A 158 3.70 -17.65 -1.01
CA SER A 158 4.07 -18.95 -1.60
C SER A 158 5.56 -19.20 -1.91
N SER A 159 6.14 -20.08 -1.10
CA SER A 159 7.44 -20.77 -1.15
C SER A 159 7.75 -21.59 -2.43
N GLY A 160 7.13 -21.28 -3.57
CA GLY A 160 7.19 -22.08 -4.79
C GLY A 160 8.07 -21.54 -5.94
N SER A 161 8.59 -20.31 -5.84
CA SER A 161 9.43 -19.72 -6.90
C SER A 161 10.90 -19.69 -6.48
N ASN A 162 11.80 -20.19 -7.33
CA ASN A 162 13.27 -20.10 -7.21
C ASN A 162 13.83 -18.66 -7.22
N GLN A 163 12.99 -17.64 -6.97
CA GLN A 163 13.45 -16.27 -6.87
C GLN A 163 14.26 -16.13 -5.57
N SER A 164 15.52 -15.73 -5.71
CA SER A 164 16.35 -15.48 -4.55
C SER A 164 15.70 -14.41 -3.67
N ASN A 165 15.83 -14.53 -2.35
CA ASN A 165 15.33 -13.52 -1.41
C ASN A 165 15.84 -12.12 -1.81
N ASN A 166 17.06 -12.04 -2.35
CA ASN A 166 17.69 -10.82 -2.86
C ASN A 166 16.97 -10.22 -4.08
N ASP A 167 16.49 -11.03 -5.03
CA ASP A 167 15.73 -10.51 -6.18
C ASP A 167 14.37 -9.95 -5.76
N TYR A 168 13.73 -10.58 -4.78
CA TYR A 168 12.49 -10.07 -4.21
C TYR A 168 12.75 -8.72 -3.51
N LEU A 169 13.79 -8.62 -2.69
CA LEU A 169 14.15 -7.37 -2.01
C LEU A 169 14.53 -6.26 -3.00
N PHE A 170 15.33 -6.60 -4.00
CA PHE A 170 15.74 -5.70 -5.06
C PHE A 170 14.55 -5.06 -5.78
N LYS A 171 13.55 -5.87 -6.16
CA LYS A 171 12.31 -5.37 -6.77
C LYS A 171 11.55 -4.46 -5.80
N ASN A 172 11.38 -4.87 -4.54
CA ASN A 172 10.64 -4.07 -3.55
C ASN A 172 11.30 -2.71 -3.28
N LEU A 173 12.63 -2.63 -3.19
CA LEU A 173 13.37 -1.36 -3.05
C LEU A 173 13.02 -0.40 -4.18
N PHE A 174 13.03 -0.91 -5.42
CA PHE A 174 12.69 -0.10 -6.58
C PHE A 174 11.21 0.33 -6.59
N HIS A 175 10.27 -0.55 -6.21
CA HIS A 175 8.86 -0.19 -6.08
C HIS A 175 8.64 0.91 -5.03
N GLY A 176 9.26 0.78 -3.85
CA GLY A 176 9.19 1.79 -2.80
C GLY A 176 9.74 3.15 -3.24
N PHE A 177 10.81 3.17 -4.05
CA PHE A 177 11.31 4.40 -4.66
C PHE A 177 10.33 4.97 -5.71
N ARG A 178 9.81 4.13 -6.62
CA ARG A 178 8.84 4.55 -7.65
C ARG A 178 7.59 5.19 -7.06
N TYR A 179 7.14 4.75 -5.90
CA TYR A 179 6.00 5.37 -5.24
C TYR A 179 6.24 6.81 -4.77
N LEU A 180 7.49 7.20 -4.50
CA LEU A 180 7.83 8.62 -4.32
C LEU A 180 7.63 9.41 -5.61
N ASP A 181 8.02 8.83 -6.75
CA ASP A 181 7.85 9.43 -8.07
C ASP A 181 6.38 9.60 -8.45
N PHE A 182 5.56 8.58 -8.25
CA PHE A 182 4.12 8.65 -8.50
C PHE A 182 3.44 9.68 -7.60
N ALA A 183 3.81 9.74 -6.32
CA ALA A 183 3.28 10.77 -5.43
C ALA A 183 3.64 12.18 -5.91
N GLU A 184 4.87 12.42 -6.40
CA GLU A 184 5.25 13.71 -6.96
C GLU A 184 4.39 14.06 -8.17
N GLN A 185 4.22 13.13 -9.13
CA GLN A 185 3.36 13.34 -10.30
C GLN A 185 1.91 13.63 -9.89
N LEU A 186 1.35 12.86 -8.96
CA LEU A 186 -0.02 13.01 -8.48
C LEU A 186 -0.22 14.37 -7.79
N ILE A 187 0.69 14.77 -6.92
CA ILE A 187 0.60 16.05 -6.19
C ILE A 187 0.72 17.24 -7.15
N GLN A 188 1.60 17.17 -8.14
CA GLN A 188 1.83 18.26 -9.08
C GLN A 188 0.73 18.36 -10.15
N THR A 189 0.23 17.21 -10.62
CA THR A 189 -0.57 17.14 -11.86
C THR A 189 -1.94 16.49 -11.70
N HIS A 190 -2.29 15.99 -10.52
CA HIS A 190 -3.53 15.23 -10.26
C HIS A 190 -3.67 13.97 -11.14
N SER A 191 -2.54 13.43 -11.61
CA SER A 191 -2.46 12.25 -12.48
C SER A 191 -1.07 11.63 -12.41
N ILE A 192 -0.95 10.37 -12.82
CA ILE A 192 0.33 9.78 -13.24
C ILE A 192 0.34 9.80 -14.76
N HIS A 193 1.34 10.43 -15.37
CA HIS A 193 1.43 10.61 -16.82
C HIS A 193 2.62 9.87 -17.43
N ASP A 194 3.67 9.64 -16.64
CA ASP A 194 4.84 8.89 -17.09
C ASP A 194 5.17 7.77 -16.11
N PHE A 195 4.66 6.57 -16.42
CA PHE A 195 4.92 5.35 -15.66
C PHE A 195 6.35 4.81 -15.83
N LYS A 196 7.12 5.39 -16.77
CA LYS A 196 8.49 4.98 -17.12
C LYS A 196 9.54 5.97 -16.67
N ARG A 197 9.14 7.12 -16.10
CA ARG A 197 10.01 8.25 -15.70
C ARG A 197 11.26 7.80 -14.95
N VAL A 198 11.08 6.87 -14.00
CA VAL A 198 12.15 6.34 -13.14
C VAL A 198 12.61 4.93 -13.51
N SER A 199 12.22 4.39 -14.66
CA SER A 199 12.60 3.04 -15.06
C SER A 199 14.09 2.89 -15.36
N HIS A 200 14.79 3.98 -15.70
CA HIS A 200 16.26 4.00 -15.84
C HIS A 200 16.98 3.64 -14.52
N ILE A 201 16.42 4.04 -13.38
CA ILE A 201 16.97 3.75 -12.05
C ILE A 201 16.99 2.24 -11.80
N PHE A 202 16.01 1.48 -12.31
CA PHE A 202 16.04 0.02 -12.20
C PHE A 202 17.23 -0.60 -12.93
N SER A 203 17.60 -0.04 -14.09
CA SER A 203 18.76 -0.50 -14.84
C SER A 203 20.06 -0.16 -14.10
N GLU A 204 20.19 1.07 -13.60
CA GLU A 204 21.34 1.49 -12.79
C GLU A 204 21.49 0.64 -11.53
N MET A 205 20.38 0.32 -10.86
CA MET A 205 20.38 -0.60 -9.72
C MET A 205 20.89 -1.99 -10.12
N LYS A 206 20.53 -2.51 -11.31
CA LYS A 206 21.03 -3.80 -11.80
C LYS A 206 22.53 -3.76 -12.06
N ASP A 207 23.01 -2.66 -12.66
CA ASP A 207 24.42 -2.46 -12.96
C ASP A 207 25.25 -2.40 -11.68
N ILE A 208 24.78 -1.66 -10.67
CA ILE A 208 25.41 -1.61 -9.34
C ILE A 208 25.42 -2.99 -8.69
N ARG A 209 24.26 -3.68 -8.70
CA ARG A 209 24.09 -5.00 -8.08
C ARG A 209 25.08 -6.03 -8.63
N GLY A 210 25.38 -5.97 -9.93
CA GLY A 210 26.19 -6.97 -10.63
C GLY A 210 25.45 -8.30 -10.82
N ASP A 211 26.21 -9.38 -10.97
CA ASP A 211 25.69 -10.74 -11.13
C ASP A 211 25.21 -11.31 -9.79
N PRO A 212 23.89 -11.50 -9.59
CA PRO A 212 23.35 -11.99 -8.33
C PRO A 212 23.76 -13.45 -8.01
N THR A 213 24.34 -14.18 -8.96
CA THR A 213 24.78 -15.58 -8.79
C THR A 213 26.21 -15.71 -8.27
N ILE A 214 27.00 -14.62 -8.32
CA ILE A 214 28.43 -14.62 -7.97
C ILE A 214 28.65 -13.85 -6.66
N ASP A 215 28.30 -12.57 -6.65
CA ASP A 215 28.37 -11.69 -5.49
C ASP A 215 27.45 -10.49 -5.75
N SER A 216 26.47 -10.26 -4.87
CA SER A 216 25.49 -9.20 -5.06
C SER A 216 25.87 -7.98 -4.24
N ASN A 217 26.14 -6.84 -4.90
CA ASN A 217 26.43 -5.56 -4.24
C ASN A 217 25.17 -4.88 -3.68
N MET A 218 24.29 -5.63 -3.02
CA MET A 218 23.00 -5.12 -2.56
C MET A 218 23.12 -3.97 -1.55
N GLN A 219 24.21 -3.92 -0.78
CA GLN A 219 24.49 -2.78 0.11
C GLN A 219 24.70 -1.48 -0.68
N GLN A 220 25.42 -1.53 -1.81
CA GLN A 220 25.62 -0.37 -2.67
C GLN A 220 24.31 0.03 -3.36
N VAL A 221 23.47 -0.93 -3.75
CA VAL A 221 22.13 -0.66 -4.27
C VAL A 221 21.27 0.06 -3.22
N LEU A 222 21.32 -0.38 -1.97
CA LEU A 222 20.59 0.25 -0.88
C LEU A 222 21.07 1.70 -0.64
N GLU A 223 22.38 1.92 -0.58
CA GLU A 223 22.95 3.25 -0.40
C GLU A 223 22.54 4.18 -1.55
N TYR A 224 22.62 3.69 -2.80
CA TYR A 224 22.19 4.40 -3.99
C TYR A 224 20.72 4.84 -3.90
N ILE A 225 19.83 3.89 -3.60
CA ILE A 225 18.39 4.15 -3.54
C ILE A 225 18.00 4.98 -2.32
N THR A 226 18.74 4.89 -1.21
CA THR A 226 18.55 5.75 -0.03
C THR A 226 18.85 7.21 -0.35
N ASN A 227 19.95 7.48 -1.05
CA ASN A 227 20.33 8.83 -1.46
C ASN A 227 19.27 9.43 -2.41
N LEU A 228 18.87 8.70 -3.46
CA LEU A 228 17.81 9.14 -4.36
C LEU A 228 16.47 9.35 -3.66
N SER A 229 16.10 8.45 -2.75
CA SER A 229 14.86 8.57 -1.98
C SER A 229 14.86 9.82 -1.11
N THR A 230 16.01 10.22 -0.57
CA THR A 230 16.15 11.44 0.25
C THR A 230 15.88 12.69 -0.59
N ASP A 231 16.38 12.75 -1.82
CA ASP A 231 16.11 13.86 -2.73
C ASP A 231 14.62 13.97 -3.07
N TYR A 232 13.97 12.84 -3.39
CA TYR A 232 12.54 12.81 -3.68
C TYR A 232 11.67 13.17 -2.48
N LYS A 233 12.02 12.69 -1.28
CA LYS A 233 11.34 13.07 -0.04
C LYS A 233 11.45 14.57 0.21
N THR A 234 12.63 15.15 -0.02
CA THR A 234 12.84 16.60 0.09
C THR A 234 11.95 17.37 -0.89
N LYS A 235 11.85 16.93 -2.15
CA LYS A 235 10.93 17.54 -3.14
C LYS A 235 9.48 17.46 -2.68
N LEU A 236 9.05 16.31 -2.17
CA LEU A 236 7.68 16.11 -1.67
C LEU A 236 7.38 16.96 -0.44
N ASP A 237 8.35 17.17 0.45
CA ASP A 237 8.21 18.08 1.59
C ASP A 237 8.14 19.55 1.17
N VAL A 238 8.79 19.94 0.07
CA VAL A 238 8.62 21.27 -0.51
C VAL A 238 7.24 21.43 -1.16
N LEU A 239 6.75 20.42 -1.89
CA LEU A 239 5.46 20.45 -2.57
C LEU A 239 4.27 20.43 -1.61
N VAL A 240 4.37 19.64 -0.55
CA VAL A 240 3.35 19.54 0.50
C VAL A 240 4.04 19.78 1.83
N PRO A 241 4.28 21.04 2.22
CA PRO A 241 4.91 21.35 3.49
C PRO A 241 4.15 20.69 4.63
N THR A 242 4.83 19.84 5.41
CA THR A 242 4.29 19.45 6.70
C THR A 242 4.41 20.68 7.59
N ASN A 243 3.31 21.41 7.76
CA ASN A 243 3.24 22.39 8.82
C ASN A 243 3.35 21.62 10.14
N VAL A 244 4.57 21.54 10.68
CA VAL A 244 4.76 21.11 12.05
C VAL A 244 4.06 22.17 12.90
N VAL A 245 2.85 21.86 13.34
CA VAL A 245 2.17 22.68 14.33
C VAL A 245 2.98 22.54 15.61
N LYS A 246 3.87 23.49 15.83
CA LYS A 246 4.62 23.59 17.08
C LYS A 246 3.68 24.16 18.12
N GLY A 247 3.30 23.33 19.09
CA GLY A 247 2.38 23.72 20.15
C GLY A 247 2.31 22.67 21.23
N THR A 248 1.72 23.05 22.37
CA THR A 248 1.28 22.09 23.37
C THR A 248 -0.11 21.63 22.95
N PHE A 249 -0.27 20.33 22.69
CA PHE A 249 -1.57 19.74 22.40
C PHE A 249 -2.11 19.09 23.66
N GLU A 250 -3.36 19.37 23.97
CA GLU A 250 -4.12 18.62 24.96
C GLU A 250 -5.03 17.66 24.21
N ALA A 251 -4.81 16.36 24.41
CA ALA A 251 -5.64 15.31 23.85
C ALA A 251 -6.43 14.67 25.00
N HIS A 252 -7.75 14.85 25.00
CA HIS A 252 -8.64 14.13 25.91
C HIS A 252 -8.95 12.78 25.29
N VAL A 253 -8.33 11.73 25.81
CA VAL A 253 -8.59 10.36 25.37
C VAL A 253 -9.41 9.66 26.44
N THR A 254 -10.66 9.37 26.13
CA THR A 254 -11.53 8.56 26.99
C THR A 254 -11.37 7.10 26.60
N PHE A 255 -10.87 6.29 27.52
CA PHE A 255 -10.86 4.83 27.37
C PHE A 255 -11.98 4.26 28.22
N ASP A 256 -12.71 3.28 27.68
CA ASP A 256 -13.48 2.38 28.51
C ASP A 256 -12.49 1.57 29.36
N CYS A 257 -12.67 1.54 30.68
CA CYS A 257 -11.75 0.98 31.67
C CYS A 257 -11.72 -0.57 31.64
N SER A 258 -11.56 -1.15 30.46
CA SER A 258 -11.30 -2.57 30.26
C SER A 258 -9.80 -2.88 30.38
N HIS A 259 -9.45 -4.17 30.47
CA HIS A 259 -8.18 -4.74 30.95
C HIS A 259 -6.85 -4.33 30.26
N HIS A 260 -6.80 -3.27 29.45
CA HIS A 260 -5.62 -2.88 28.66
C HIS A 260 -5.23 -1.40 28.72
N THR A 261 -5.89 -0.56 29.54
CA THR A 261 -5.61 0.88 29.61
C THR A 261 -4.13 1.21 29.89
N GLU A 262 -3.48 0.52 30.84
CA GLU A 262 -2.07 0.74 31.16
C GLU A 262 -1.15 0.45 29.96
N GLN A 263 -1.40 -0.63 29.19
CA GLN A 263 -0.60 -0.97 28.00
C GLN A 263 -0.74 0.08 26.88
N VAL A 264 -1.94 0.65 26.73
CA VAL A 264 -2.18 1.72 25.75
C VAL A 264 -1.46 3.00 26.18
N ILE A 265 -1.52 3.35 27.47
CA ILE A 265 -0.80 4.52 28.02
C ILE A 265 0.71 4.35 27.86
N GLU A 266 1.27 3.18 28.17
CA GLU A 266 2.70 2.89 27.99
C GLU A 266 3.13 3.03 26.52
N LYS A 267 2.34 2.50 25.57
CA LYS A 267 2.60 2.67 24.14
C LYS A 267 2.57 4.14 23.73
N LEU A 268 1.60 4.92 24.21
CA LEU A 268 1.52 6.35 23.93
C LEU A 268 2.72 7.11 24.50
N GLN A 269 3.11 6.85 25.75
CA GLN A 269 4.27 7.50 26.37
C GLN A 269 5.59 7.14 25.68
N LYS A 270 5.75 5.88 25.25
CA LYS A 270 6.91 5.42 24.48
C LYS A 270 7.02 6.16 23.14
N ASN A 271 5.89 6.34 22.46
CA ASN A 271 5.86 6.94 21.13
C ASN A 271 5.85 8.47 21.15
N PHE A 272 5.51 9.10 22.28
CA PHE A 272 5.42 10.56 22.42
C PHE A 272 6.13 11.07 23.70
N PRO A 273 7.47 11.17 23.72
CA PRO A 273 8.24 11.40 24.96
C PRO A 273 8.06 12.73 25.70
N PRO A 274 7.45 13.81 25.16
CA PRO A 274 7.04 14.93 25.99
C PRO A 274 5.56 14.86 26.43
N LEU A 275 4.88 13.71 26.31
CA LEU A 275 3.46 13.57 26.67
C LEU A 275 3.26 13.63 28.20
N LYS A 276 2.75 14.75 28.69
CA LYS A 276 2.23 14.86 30.06
C LYS A 276 0.82 14.25 30.10
N VAL A 277 0.71 13.04 30.64
CA VAL A 277 -0.57 12.36 30.83
C VAL A 277 -1.20 12.81 32.14
N VAL A 278 -2.37 13.45 32.08
CA VAL A 278 -3.21 13.74 33.25
C VAL A 278 -4.32 12.67 33.29
N ARG A 279 -4.42 11.94 34.40
CA ARG A 279 -5.42 10.89 34.60
C ARG A 279 -6.62 11.50 35.33
N GLU A 280 -7.76 11.58 34.66
CA GLU A 280 -9.05 11.88 35.31
C GLU A 280 -9.92 10.64 35.26
N PHE A 281 -10.24 10.09 36.43
CA PHE A 281 -11.17 8.98 36.54
C PHE A 281 -12.59 9.54 36.55
N ILE A 282 -13.31 9.36 35.45
CA ILE A 282 -14.75 9.60 35.42
C ILE A 282 -15.42 8.36 36.00
N VAL A 283 -15.77 8.44 37.28
CA VAL A 283 -16.63 7.43 37.92
C VAL A 283 -18.05 7.70 37.43
N TYR A 284 -18.57 6.84 36.56
CA TYR A 284 -20.00 6.78 36.33
C TYR A 284 -20.64 6.17 37.58
N ASP A 285 -21.08 7.00 38.51
CA ASP A 285 -22.07 6.58 39.51
C ASP A 285 -23.37 6.32 38.75
N THR A 286 -23.56 5.09 38.27
CA THR A 286 -24.90 4.61 37.92
C THR A 286 -25.71 4.53 39.20
N HIS A 287 -26.36 5.63 39.56
CA HIS A 287 -27.50 5.61 40.46
C HIS A 287 -28.64 4.92 39.72
N ILE A 288 -28.73 3.60 39.86
CA ILE A 288 -29.96 2.88 39.55
C ILE A 288 -30.88 3.10 40.76
N GLU A 289 -31.67 4.17 40.72
CA GLU A 289 -32.90 4.20 41.52
C GLU A 289 -33.82 3.13 40.95
N LEU A 290 -33.83 1.96 41.59
CA LEU A 290 -34.92 1.01 41.41
C LEU A 290 -36.18 1.65 42.01
N ASP A 291 -37.06 2.09 41.13
CA ASP A 291 -38.40 2.55 41.51
C ASP A 291 -39.10 1.42 42.29
N LYS A 292 -39.46 1.71 43.54
CA LYS A 292 -40.07 0.74 44.46
C LYS A 292 -41.55 0.47 44.13
N GLU A 293 -42.10 1.09 43.09
CA GLU A 293 -43.48 0.85 42.65
C GLU A 293 -43.65 -0.13 41.48
N TRP A 294 -42.62 -0.90 41.12
CA TRP A 294 -42.81 -2.08 40.27
C TRP A 294 -43.35 -3.28 41.09
N LYS A 295 -44.67 -3.29 41.30
CA LYS A 295 -45.48 -4.47 41.64
C LYS A 295 -46.59 -4.66 40.62
#